data_AF-A0A1M6PSU3-F1
#
_entry.id   AF-A0A1M6PSU3-F1
#
_cell.length_a   1.000
_cell.length_b   1.000
_cell.length_c   1.000
_cell.angle_alpha   90.00
_cell.angle_beta   90.00
_cell.angle_gamma   90.00
#
_symmetry.space_group_name_H-M   'P 1'
#
loop_
_entity.id
_entity.type
_entity.pdbx_description
1 polymer ?
#
loop_
_entity_poly.entity_id
_entity_poly.type
_entity_poly.pdbx_seq_one_letter_code
_entity_poly.pdbx_strand_id
1 'polypeptide(L)'
;MNNHVQILFNNYKGKNDSFIYYLHEKNIFNENSFIEYCKAIIKITEENFKRYNHKNIDRKISKMINYTYGYILKSFINHLNKNDLYKMSNYPVKNLYGYISILDTVINAYFAGKKLDISIDELLEDIDY
;
A
#
# COMPACT_ATOMS: atom_id res chain seq x y z
N MET A 1 4.13 14.42 13.80
CA MET A 1 4.38 13.11 13.14
C MET A 1 4.69 13.40 11.68
N ASN A 2 5.66 12.72 11.06
CA ASN A 2 5.94 12.94 9.63
C ASN A 2 4.64 12.74 8.83
N ASN A 3 4.38 13.60 7.83
CA ASN A 3 3.20 13.51 6.96
C ASN A 3 3.00 12.09 6.39
N HIS A 4 4.08 11.41 6.01
CA HIS A 4 4.03 10.05 5.47
C HIS A 4 3.63 9.02 6.53
N VAL A 5 4.16 9.12 7.75
CA VAL A 5 3.76 8.25 8.87
C VAL A 5 2.29 8.50 9.25
N GLN A 6 1.79 9.72 9.09
CA GLN A 6 0.37 10.04 9.29
C GLN A 6 -0.53 9.37 8.24
N ILE A 7 -0.13 9.35 6.96
CA ILE A 7 -0.86 8.64 5.89
C ILE A 7 -0.93 7.14 6.21
N LEU A 8 0.19 6.52 6.59
CA LEU A 8 0.23 5.11 7.01
C LEU A 8 -0.67 4.87 8.23
N PHE A 9 -0.60 5.75 9.24
CA PHE A 9 -1.44 5.64 10.43
C PHE A 9 -2.94 5.78 10.12
N ASN A 10 -3.30 6.67 9.20
CA ASN A 10 -4.68 6.86 8.77
C ASN A 10 -5.20 5.58 8.09
N ASN A 11 -4.41 4.95 7.22
CA ASN A 11 -4.72 3.65 6.64
C ASN A 11 -4.85 2.56 7.71
N TYR A 12 -3.90 2.48 8.65
CA TYR A 12 -3.95 1.53 9.76
C TYR A 12 -5.22 1.69 10.63
N LYS A 13 -5.74 2.92 10.73
CA LYS A 13 -6.96 3.24 11.48
C LYS A 13 -8.23 3.25 10.63
N GLY A 14 -8.14 3.01 9.32
CA GLY A 14 -9.28 3.12 8.40
C GLY A 14 -9.96 4.49 8.43
N LYS A 15 -9.19 5.57 8.64
CA LYS A 15 -9.76 6.92 8.68
C LYS A 15 -10.25 7.35 7.30
N ASN A 16 -11.24 8.25 7.27
CA ASN A 16 -11.77 8.85 6.05
C ASN A 16 -10.64 9.25 5.09
N ASP A 17 -10.91 9.01 3.80
CA ASP A 17 -10.02 9.28 2.66
C ASP A 17 -8.71 8.47 2.63
N SER A 18 -8.51 7.52 3.56
CA SER A 18 -7.46 6.51 3.41
C SER A 18 -7.85 5.41 2.42
N PHE A 19 -6.88 4.72 1.82
CA PHE A 19 -7.16 3.60 0.92
C PHE A 19 -7.95 2.51 1.62
N ILE A 20 -7.58 2.16 2.86
CA ILE A 20 -8.32 1.18 3.67
C ILE A 20 -9.78 1.62 3.89
N TYR A 21 -10.04 2.92 4.07
CA TYR A 21 -11.41 3.43 4.17
C TYR A 21 -12.18 3.22 2.87
N TYR A 22 -11.60 3.51 1.71
CA TYR A 22 -12.26 3.24 0.43
C TYR A 22 -12.54 1.75 0.22
N LEU A 23 -11.61 0.87 0.61
CA LEU A 23 -11.82 -0.58 0.55
C LEU A 23 -12.94 -1.06 1.49
N HIS A 24 -12.94 -0.62 2.76
CA HIS A 24 -13.88 -1.12 3.77
C HIS A 24 -15.25 -0.45 3.73
N GLU A 25 -15.28 0.88 3.76
CA GLU A 25 -16.50 1.66 3.97
C GLU A 25 -17.21 1.99 2.67
N LYS A 26 -16.46 2.11 1.57
CA LYS A 26 -17.02 2.49 0.26
C LYS A 26 -17.10 1.33 -0.71
N ASN A 27 -16.36 0.26 -0.46
CA ASN A 27 -16.20 -0.84 -1.40
C ASN A 27 -15.73 -0.33 -2.79
N ILE A 28 -14.74 0.56 -2.79
CA ILE A 28 -14.17 1.20 -3.99
C ILE A 28 -12.66 0.96 -4.01
N PHE A 29 -12.13 0.53 -5.14
CA PHE A 29 -10.70 0.64 -5.42
C PHE A 29 -10.40 2.10 -5.83
N ASN A 30 -9.93 2.90 -4.89
CA ASN A 30 -9.53 4.27 -5.16
C ASN A 30 -8.02 4.33 -5.43
N GLU A 31 -7.66 4.36 -6.70
CA GLU A 31 -6.27 4.31 -7.17
C GLU A 31 -5.41 5.44 -6.60
N ASN A 32 -5.91 6.68 -6.57
CA ASN A 32 -5.15 7.80 -6.02
C ASN A 32 -4.73 7.56 -4.56
N SER A 33 -5.65 7.10 -3.72
CA SER A 33 -5.34 6.79 -2.31
C SER A 33 -4.40 5.58 -2.16
N PHE A 34 -4.45 4.61 -3.09
CA PHE A 34 -3.48 3.52 -3.15
C PHE A 34 -2.08 4.03 -3.47
N ILE A 35 -1.95 4.92 -4.47
CA ILE A 35 -0.69 5.55 -4.86
C ILE A 35 -0.13 6.37 -3.70
N GLU A 36 -0.97 7.17 -3.02
CA GLU A 36 -0.56 7.94 -1.84
C GLU A 36 -0.06 7.06 -0.70
N TYR A 37 -0.73 5.93 -0.45
CA TYR A 37 -0.30 4.94 0.52
C TYR A 37 1.08 4.35 0.16
N CYS A 38 1.29 3.98 -1.11
CA CYS A 38 2.58 3.47 -1.58
C CYS A 38 3.68 4.54 -1.48
N LYS A 39 3.43 5.77 -1.97
CA LYS A 39 4.34 6.93 -1.85
C LYS A 39 4.74 7.17 -0.39
N ALA A 40 3.80 7.07 0.55
CA ALA A 40 4.08 7.21 1.96
C ALA A 40 5.04 6.14 2.49
N ILE A 41 4.86 4.86 2.13
CA ILE A 41 5.79 3.79 2.54
C ILE A 41 7.18 4.01 1.94
N ILE A 42 7.29 4.37 0.66
CA ILE A 42 8.57 4.67 0.01
C ILE A 42 9.31 5.76 0.79
N LYS A 43 8.64 6.85 1.13
CA LYS A 43 9.25 7.96 1.88
C LYS A 43 9.66 7.56 3.29
N ILE A 44 8.84 6.78 3.99
CA ILE A 44 9.19 6.20 5.29
C ILE A 44 10.44 5.32 5.17
N THR A 45 10.55 4.50 4.13
CA THR A 45 11.74 3.67 3.85
C THR A 45 12.97 4.53 3.64
N GLU A 46 12.90 5.57 2.81
CA GLU A 46 14.00 6.51 2.57
C GLU A 46 14.46 7.21 3.85
N GLU A 47 13.53 7.61 4.72
CA GLU A 47 13.84 8.27 5.98
C GLU A 47 14.47 7.31 7.00
N ASN A 48 13.93 6.10 7.12
CA ASN A 48 14.52 5.07 7.98
C ASN A 48 15.92 4.68 7.51
N PHE A 49 16.12 4.58 6.19
CA PHE A 49 17.41 4.34 5.56
C PHE A 49 18.43 5.41 5.97
N LYS A 50 18.07 6.70 5.83
CA LYS A 50 18.92 7.83 6.23
C LYS A 50 19.21 7.85 7.74
N ARG A 51 18.20 7.56 8.56
CA ARG A 51 18.27 7.75 10.02
C ARG A 51 19.02 6.64 10.74
N TYR A 52 18.92 5.40 10.28
CA TYR A 52 19.40 4.23 11.03
C TYR A 52 20.55 3.47 10.36
N ASN A 53 21.14 4.04 9.31
CA ASN A 53 22.26 3.44 8.56
C ASN A 53 22.03 1.94 8.31
N HIS A 54 20.83 1.61 7.81
CA HIS A 54 20.39 0.25 7.45
C HIS A 54 20.15 -0.76 8.60
N LYS A 55 20.36 -0.39 9.87
CA LYS A 55 20.45 -1.40 10.95
C LYS A 55 19.21 -1.52 11.85
N ASN A 56 18.35 -0.51 11.91
CA ASN A 56 17.18 -0.54 12.80
C ASN A 56 15.90 -0.10 12.08
N ILE A 57 14.89 -0.96 12.14
CA ILE A 57 13.54 -0.71 11.61
C ILE A 57 12.63 -0.34 12.79
N ASP A 58 11.81 0.70 12.64
CA ASP A 58 10.80 1.06 13.64
C ASP A 58 9.68 0.00 13.65
N ARG A 59 9.61 -0.78 14.75
CA ARG A 59 8.64 -1.86 14.92
C ARG A 59 7.18 -1.40 14.88
N LYS A 60 6.88 -0.15 15.30
CA LYS A 60 5.52 0.38 15.24
C LYS A 60 5.10 0.63 13.79
N ILE A 61 6.02 1.16 12.99
CA ILE A 61 5.81 1.34 11.54
C ILE A 61 5.65 -0.02 10.87
N SER A 62 6.53 -0.98 11.17
CA SER A 62 6.45 -2.34 10.61
C SER A 62 5.11 -3.02 10.91
N LYS A 63 4.60 -2.85 12.14
CA LYS A 63 3.28 -3.37 12.51
C LYS A 63 2.16 -2.75 11.67
N MET A 64 2.19 -1.45 11.44
CA MET A 64 1.19 -0.76 10.63
C MET A 64 1.23 -1.24 9.18
N ILE A 65 2.42 -1.31 8.56
CA ILE A 65 2.61 -1.79 7.18
C ILE A 65 2.11 -3.22 7.04
N ASN A 66 2.52 -4.12 7.93
CA ASN A 66 2.11 -5.53 7.86
C ASN A 66 0.59 -5.69 8.00
N TYR A 67 -0.04 -4.90 8.88
CA TYR A 67 -1.48 -4.93 9.04
C TYR A 67 -2.21 -4.46 7.78
N THR A 68 -1.84 -3.29 7.24
CA THR A 68 -2.49 -2.73 6.06
C THR A 68 -2.25 -3.57 4.82
N TYR A 69 -1.06 -4.15 4.66
CA TYR A 69 -0.75 -5.12 3.62
C TYR A 69 -1.69 -6.32 3.63
N GLY A 70 -1.77 -7.00 4.78
CA GLY A 70 -2.63 -8.17 4.93
C GLY A 70 -4.11 -7.83 4.74
N TYR A 71 -4.53 -6.62 5.13
CA TYR A 71 -5.89 -6.15 4.87
C TYR A 71 -6.16 -5.97 3.37
N ILE A 72 -5.28 -5.26 2.65
CA ILE A 72 -5.43 -4.98 1.22
C ILE A 72 -5.50 -6.28 0.42
N LEU A 73 -4.60 -7.23 0.68
CA LEU A 73 -4.62 -8.53 0.01
C LEU A 73 -5.92 -9.31 0.26
N LYS A 74 -6.41 -9.33 1.51
CA LYS A 74 -7.69 -9.98 1.83
C LYS A 74 -8.85 -9.31 1.09
N SER A 75 -8.89 -7.98 1.04
CA SER A 75 -9.88 -7.25 0.26
C SER A 75 -9.82 -7.67 -1.21
N PHE A 76 -8.64 -7.71 -1.81
CA PHE A 76 -8.51 -8.14 -3.20
C PHE A 76 -8.97 -9.59 -3.43
N ILE A 77 -8.58 -10.52 -2.56
CA ILE A 77 -8.97 -11.94 -2.64
C ILE A 77 -10.48 -12.12 -2.50
N ASN A 78 -11.13 -11.38 -1.60
CA ASN A 78 -12.58 -11.50 -1.40
C ASN A 78 -13.37 -11.20 -2.68
N HIS A 79 -12.91 -10.23 -3.48
CA HIS A 79 -13.55 -9.85 -4.74
C HIS A 79 -13.19 -10.75 -5.93
N LEU A 80 -12.27 -11.72 -5.76
CA LEU A 80 -12.05 -12.79 -6.75
C LEU A 80 -13.09 -13.91 -6.64
N ASN A 81 -13.89 -13.93 -5.56
CA ASN A 81 -14.93 -14.93 -5.40
C ASN A 81 -16.08 -14.69 -6.40
N LYS A 82 -16.41 -15.70 -7.21
CA LYS A 82 -17.52 -15.65 -8.18
C LYS A 82 -18.89 -15.40 -7.53
N ASN A 83 -19.02 -15.71 -6.25
CA ASN A 83 -20.24 -15.51 -5.45
C ASN A 83 -20.17 -14.25 -4.58
N ASP A 84 -19.25 -13.33 -4.86
CA ASP A 84 -19.18 -12.07 -4.13
C ASP A 84 -20.46 -11.24 -4.35
N LEU A 85 -21.21 -11.07 -3.27
CA LEU A 85 -22.46 -10.30 -3.24
C LEU A 85 -22.19 -8.79 -3.27
N TYR A 86 -20.98 -8.35 -2.94
CA TYR A 86 -20.60 -6.95 -2.78
C TYR A 86 -19.43 -6.61 -3.70
N LYS A 87 -19.72 -6.44 -5.00
CA LYS A 87 -18.69 -6.09 -5.99
C LYS A 87 -18.05 -4.74 -5.67
N MET A 88 -16.73 -4.73 -5.53
CA MET A 88 -15.94 -3.51 -5.43
C MET A 88 -16.03 -2.69 -6.72
N SER A 89 -16.34 -1.41 -6.59
CA SER A 89 -16.34 -0.49 -7.73
C SER A 89 -14.89 -0.15 -8.12
N ASN A 90 -14.63 -0.01 -9.42
CA ASN A 90 -13.29 0.19 -10.01
C ASN A 90 -12.29 -0.91 -9.69
N TYR A 91 -12.76 -2.13 -9.38
CA TYR A 91 -11.86 -3.25 -9.14
C TYR A 91 -10.97 -3.49 -10.36
N PRO A 92 -9.63 -3.53 -10.19
CA PRO A 92 -8.67 -3.52 -11.30
C PRO A 92 -8.53 -4.91 -11.94
N VAL A 93 -9.59 -5.48 -12.52
CA VAL A 93 -9.62 -6.88 -12.99
C VAL A 93 -8.46 -7.20 -13.95
N LYS A 94 -8.10 -6.28 -14.84
CA LYS A 94 -7.06 -6.50 -15.86
C LYS A 94 -5.64 -6.40 -15.31
N ASN A 95 -5.41 -5.47 -14.37
CA ASN A 95 -4.09 -5.09 -13.86
C ASN A 95 -3.94 -5.32 -12.35
N LEU A 96 -4.80 -6.14 -11.74
CA LEU A 96 -4.78 -6.47 -10.31
C LEU A 96 -3.42 -7.01 -9.87
N TYR A 97 -2.86 -7.92 -10.68
CA TYR A 97 -1.53 -8.47 -10.44
C TYR A 97 -0.45 -7.38 -10.42
N GLY A 98 -0.59 -6.37 -11.26
CA GLY A 98 0.26 -5.19 -11.28
C GLY A 98 0.21 -4.43 -9.97
N TYR A 99 -0.98 -4.05 -9.49
CA TYR A 99 -1.11 -3.37 -8.20
C TYR A 99 -0.60 -4.21 -7.01
N ILE A 100 -0.79 -5.54 -7.04
CA ILE A 100 -0.19 -6.44 -6.04
C ILE A 100 1.35 -6.41 -6.13
N SER A 101 1.91 -6.46 -7.34
CA SER A 101 3.37 -6.41 -7.56
C SER A 101 3.98 -5.09 -7.08
N ILE A 102 3.29 -3.98 -7.29
CA ILE A 102 3.68 -2.66 -6.75
C ILE A 102 3.69 -2.70 -5.22
N LEU A 103 2.62 -3.22 -4.62
CA LEU A 103 2.48 -3.33 -3.16
C LEU A 103 3.60 -4.19 -2.56
N ASP A 104 3.87 -5.34 -3.16
CA ASP A 104 4.96 -6.25 -2.77
C ASP A 104 6.32 -5.56 -2.89
N THR A 105 6.58 -4.88 -4.00
CA THR A 105 7.83 -4.15 -4.25
C THR A 105 8.09 -3.10 -3.17
N VAL A 106 7.09 -2.26 -2.87
CA VAL A 106 7.21 -1.16 -1.91
C VAL A 106 7.40 -1.66 -0.48
N ILE A 107 6.68 -2.72 -0.10
CA ILE A 107 6.74 -3.29 1.24
C ILE A 107 8.04 -4.08 1.44
N ASN A 108 8.47 -4.86 0.44
CA ASN A 108 9.73 -5.60 0.51
C ASN A 108 10.92 -4.64 0.62
N ALA A 109 10.90 -3.50 -0.10
CA ALA A 109 11.93 -2.47 0.04
C ALA A 109 12.03 -1.96 1.49
N TYR A 110 10.89 -1.69 2.15
CA TYR A 110 10.85 -1.30 3.56
C TYR A 110 11.50 -2.36 4.47
N PHE A 111 11.07 -3.62 4.37
CA PHE A 111 11.56 -4.69 5.24
C PHE A 111 13.02 -5.08 4.94
N ALA A 112 13.46 -4.95 3.70
CA ALA A 112 14.85 -5.13 3.31
C ALA A 112 15.75 -3.96 3.74
N GLY A 113 15.18 -2.84 4.16
CA GLY A 113 15.92 -1.61 4.47
C GLY A 113 16.65 -1.05 3.25
N LYS A 114 16.05 -1.20 2.06
CA LYS A 114 16.61 -0.75 0.79
C LYS A 114 15.78 0.38 0.22
N LYS A 115 16.45 1.43 -0.28
CA LYS A 115 15.79 2.45 -1.08
C LYS A 115 15.34 1.83 -2.41
N LEU A 116 14.19 2.29 -2.91
CA LEU A 116 13.76 1.99 -4.27
C LEU A 116 14.47 2.93 -5.24
N ASP A 117 15.07 2.32 -6.26
CA ASP A 117 15.74 3.06 -7.35
C ASP A 117 14.74 3.50 -8.44
N ILE A 118 13.55 2.91 -8.43
CA ILE A 118 12.43 3.20 -9.32
C ILE A 118 11.34 3.98 -8.58
N SER A 119 10.72 4.91 -9.28
CA SER A 119 9.58 5.67 -8.82
C SER A 119 8.28 4.85 -8.90
N ILE A 120 7.28 5.29 -8.16
CA ILE A 120 5.95 4.68 -8.24
C ILE A 120 5.26 4.96 -9.59
N ASP A 121 5.60 6.07 -10.24
CA ASP A 121 5.01 6.42 -11.53
C ASP A 121 5.56 5.47 -12.61
N GLU A 122 6.87 5.16 -12.59
CA GLU A 122 7.46 4.10 -13.44
C GLU A 122 6.86 2.71 -13.15
N LEU A 123 6.67 2.37 -11.88
CA LEU A 123 6.01 1.12 -11.48
C LEU A 123 4.56 1.01 -11.99
N LEU A 124 3.86 2.13 -12.17
CA LEU A 124 2.51 2.16 -12.71
C LEU A 124 2.48 2.04 -14.24
N GLU A 125 3.49 2.56 -14.94
CA GLU A 125 3.61 2.38 -16.40
C GLU A 125 3.78 0.90 -16.77
N ASP A 126 4.45 0.11 -15.91
CA ASP A 126 4.69 -1.31 -16.13
C ASP A 126 3.45 -2.21 -15.96
N ILE A 127 2.35 -1.72 -15.35
CA ILE A 127 1.16 -2.55 -15.08
C ILE A 127 0.09 -2.48 -16.18
N ASP A 128 0.26 -1.59 -17.16
CA ASP A 128 -0.65 -1.40 -18.30
C ASP A 128 -0.28 -2.24 -19.54
N TYR A 129 0.79 -3.05 -19.45
CA TYR A 129 1.24 -4.00 -20.48
C TYR A 129 0.78 -5.43 -20.22
#